data_AF-A0A947SCU3-F1
#
_entry.id   AF-A0A947SCU3-F1
#
_cell.length_a   1.000
_cell.length_b   1.000
_cell.length_c   1.000
_cell.angle_alpha   90.00
_cell.angle_beta   90.00
_cell.angle_gamma   90.00
#
_symmetry.space_group_name_H-M   'P 1'
#
loop_
_entity.id
_entity.type
_entity.pdbx_description
1 polymer ?
#
loop_
_entity_poly.entity_id
_entity_poly.type
_entity_poly.pdbx_seq_one_letter_code
_entity_poly.pdbx_strand_id
1 'polypeptide(L)'
;MITNKIKFNLIFIHLILFIFIFIFTFSEITWAKSSGTTTANFLKSEVGSRPVAMGGAFVAIADDINSLYYNPSGVGQYQRTRSNFYV
;
A
#
# COMPACT_ATOMS: atom_id res chain seq x y z
N MET A 1 26.60 -44.73 36.79
CA MET A 1 27.33 -43.76 35.92
C MET A 1 26.67 -43.56 34.55
N ILE A 2 26.09 -44.59 33.92
CA ILE A 2 25.43 -44.51 32.59
C ILE A 2 24.11 -43.73 32.61
N THR A 3 23.31 -43.87 33.66
CA THR A 3 22.00 -43.20 33.79
C THR A 3 22.08 -41.68 33.85
N ASN A 4 23.13 -41.11 34.48
CA ASN A 4 23.34 -39.66 34.53
C ASN A 4 23.75 -39.08 33.17
N LYS A 5 24.49 -39.84 32.34
CA LYS A 5 24.80 -39.44 30.97
C LYS A 5 23.54 -39.41 30.08
N ILE A 6 22.65 -40.38 30.25
CA ILE A 6 21.37 -40.42 29.51
C ILE A 6 20.46 -39.25 29.91
N LYS A 7 20.33 -38.95 31.20
CA LYS A 7 19.57 -37.79 31.68
C LYS A 7 20.12 -36.46 31.16
N PHE A 8 21.44 -36.32 31.10
CA PHE A 8 22.11 -35.14 30.55
C PHE A 8 21.79 -34.95 29.05
N ASN A 9 21.86 -36.02 28.26
CA ASN A 9 21.51 -35.97 26.84
C ASN A 9 20.02 -35.64 26.62
N LEU A 10 19.13 -36.15 27.47
CA LEU A 10 17.70 -35.84 27.40
C LEU A 10 17.43 -34.36 27.70
N ILE A 11 18.08 -33.78 28.71
CA ILE A 11 17.96 -32.35 29.04
C ILE A 11 18.46 -31.49 27.87
N PHE A 12 19.57 -31.88 27.25
CA PHE A 12 20.14 -31.18 26.10
C PHE A 12 19.19 -31.17 24.89
N ILE A 13 18.51 -32.30 24.62
CA ILE A 13 17.51 -32.40 23.55
C ILE A 13 16.30 -31.48 23.82
N HIS A 14 15.78 -31.45 25.05
CA HIS A 14 14.67 -30.57 25.41
C HIS A 14 15.03 -29.09 25.28
N LEU A 15 16.28 -28.74 25.63
CA LEU A 15 16.79 -27.37 25.51
C LEU A 15 16.89 -26.93 24.04
N ILE A 16 17.35 -27.81 23.16
CA ILE A 16 17.39 -27.55 21.70
C ILE A 16 15.97 -27.36 21.14
N LEU A 17 15.03 -28.22 21.53
CA LEU A 17 13.63 -28.12 21.09
C LEU A 17 12.99 -26.81 21.55
N PHE A 18 13.24 -26.39 22.80
CA PHE A 18 12.74 -25.13 23.33
C PHE A 18 13.26 -23.91 22.54
N ILE A 19 14.55 -23.90 22.21
CA ILE A 19 15.17 -22.83 21.40
C ILE A 19 14.58 -22.81 19.99
N PHE A 20 14.37 -23.97 19.37
CA PHE A 20 13.79 -24.07 18.03
C PHE A 20 12.35 -23.52 17.99
N ILE A 21 11.53 -23.85 18.99
CA ILE A 21 10.17 -23.34 19.15
C ILE A 21 10.19 -21.82 19.40
N PHE A 22 11.09 -21.33 20.25
CA PHE A 22 11.24 -19.91 20.50
C PHE A 22 11.51 -19.16 19.18
N ILE A 23 12.52 -19.57 18.40
CA ILE A 23 12.85 -18.93 17.11
C ILE A 23 11.64 -18.90 16.15
N PHE A 24 10.85 -19.98 16.08
CA PHE A 24 9.68 -20.04 15.21
C PHE A 24 8.59 -19.03 15.61
N THR A 25 8.37 -18.81 16.91
CA THR A 25 7.36 -17.86 17.42
C THR A 25 7.73 -16.39 17.22
N PHE A 26 9.01 -16.04 17.06
CA PHE A 26 9.45 -14.66 16.79
C PHE A 26 9.47 -14.28 15.30
N SER A 27 9.04 -15.17 14.39
CA SER A 27 9.09 -14.95 12.94
C SER A 27 8.04 -13.97 12.38
N GLU A 28 7.15 -13.43 13.23
CA GLU A 28 6.04 -12.53 12.84
C GLU A 28 6.13 -11.15 13.56
N ILE A 29 7.23 -10.40 13.41
CA ILE A 29 7.36 -9.03 14.01
C ILE A 29 7.56 -7.94 12.95
N THR A 30 7.00 -8.10 11.75
CA THR A 30 6.98 -7.01 10.77
C THR A 30 5.59 -6.78 10.20
N TRP A 31 4.69 -6.25 11.02
CA TRP A 31 3.46 -5.58 10.55
C TRP A 31 3.77 -4.20 9.96
N ALA A 32 4.67 -4.17 8.98
CA ALA A 32 4.78 -3.08 8.03
C ALA A 32 4.49 -3.66 6.64
N LYS A 33 3.31 -4.27 6.48
CA LYS A 33 2.76 -4.53 5.14
C LYS A 33 2.42 -3.18 4.54
N SER A 34 3.42 -2.63 3.84
CA SER A 34 3.40 -1.71 2.70
C SER A 34 2.23 -0.73 2.63
N SER A 35 2.54 0.57 2.57
CA SER A 35 1.58 1.64 2.26
C SER A 35 0.57 1.24 1.17
N GLY A 36 -0.68 0.96 1.57
CA GLY A 36 -1.82 0.78 0.68
C GLY A 36 -1.82 -0.51 -0.14
N THR A 37 -1.95 -1.67 0.49
CA THR A 37 -2.28 -2.91 -0.22
C THR A 37 -3.72 -2.89 -0.74
N THR A 38 -3.83 -2.48 -2.01
CA THR A 38 -4.68 -3.08 -3.05
C THR A 38 -6.19 -3.16 -2.80
N THR A 39 -6.90 -2.04 -2.91
CA THR A 39 -8.30 -2.09 -3.38
C THR A 39 -8.71 -0.87 -4.22
N ALA A 40 -7.98 0.26 -4.15
CA ALA A 40 -8.30 1.48 -4.91
C ALA A 40 -7.11 2.02 -5.71
N ASN A 41 -6.48 1.19 -6.56
CA ASN A 41 -5.42 1.67 -7.46
C ASN A 41 -5.93 2.77 -8.42
N PHE A 42 -7.22 2.77 -8.74
CA PHE A 42 -7.86 3.82 -9.52
C PHE A 42 -7.84 5.19 -8.83
N LEU A 43 -7.79 5.25 -7.48
CA LEU A 43 -7.67 6.52 -6.74
C LEU A 43 -6.29 7.17 -6.91
N LYS A 44 -5.28 6.38 -7.27
CA LYS A 44 -3.93 6.88 -7.61
C LYS A 44 -3.79 7.17 -9.11
N SER A 45 -4.75 6.74 -9.93
CA SER A 45 -4.71 6.95 -11.37
C SER A 45 -5.26 8.33 -11.69
N GLU A 46 -4.40 9.17 -12.23
CA GLU A 46 -4.78 10.49 -12.72
C GLU A 46 -5.62 10.35 -14.01
N VAL A 47 -6.61 11.23 -14.18
CA VAL A 47 -7.56 11.19 -15.30
C VAL A 47 -7.33 12.40 -16.21
N GLY A 48 -7.00 12.15 -17.47
CA GLY A 48 -6.76 13.18 -18.49
C GLY A 48 -5.29 13.61 -18.63
N SER A 49 -4.88 13.98 -19.85
CA SER A 49 -3.47 14.27 -20.17
C SER A 49 -2.93 15.55 -19.52
N ARG A 50 -3.77 16.60 -19.36
CA ARG A 50 -3.39 17.86 -18.70
C ARG A 50 -3.16 17.67 -17.19
N PRO A 51 -4.08 17.08 -16.42
CA PRO A 51 -3.85 16.79 -14.99
C PRO A 51 -2.65 15.88 -14.76
N VAL A 52 -2.41 14.90 -15.65
CA VAL A 52 -1.24 14.02 -15.61
C VAL A 52 0.06 14.78 -15.82
N ALA A 53 0.11 15.67 -16.82
CA ALA A 53 1.28 16.52 -17.05
C ALA A 53 1.60 17.45 -15.88
N MET A 54 0.61 17.74 -15.02
CA MET A 54 0.74 18.54 -13.80
C MET A 54 1.03 17.71 -12.54
N GLY A 55 1.20 16.39 -12.67
CA GLY A 55 1.43 15.49 -11.52
C GLY A 55 0.28 15.51 -10.51
N GLY A 56 -0.96 15.60 -11.00
CA GLY A 56 -2.16 15.56 -10.17
C GLY A 56 -2.53 16.89 -9.50
N ALA A 57 -1.74 17.96 -9.69
CA ALA A 57 -1.97 19.28 -9.10
C ALA A 57 -3.06 20.12 -9.83
N PHE A 58 -4.12 19.48 -10.33
CA PHE A 58 -5.15 20.13 -11.16
C PHE A 58 -6.31 20.76 -10.35
N VAL A 59 -6.38 20.49 -9.04
CA VAL A 59 -7.49 20.94 -8.17
C VAL A 59 -7.68 22.46 -8.17
N ALA A 60 -6.60 23.24 -8.32
CA ALA A 60 -6.62 24.70 -8.29
C ALA A 60 -6.97 25.37 -9.64
N ILE A 61 -6.74 24.68 -10.76
CA ILE A 61 -6.86 25.23 -12.13
C ILE A 61 -7.93 24.45 -12.91
N ALA A 62 -8.96 23.97 -12.22
CA ALA A 62 -9.94 23.05 -12.77
C ALA A 62 -10.83 23.73 -13.84
N ASP A 63 -10.26 23.89 -15.04
CA ASP A 63 -10.70 24.77 -16.14
C ASP A 63 -11.01 24.01 -17.45
N ASP A 64 -11.08 22.68 -17.41
CA ASP A 64 -11.54 21.83 -18.50
C ASP A 64 -12.38 20.64 -18.00
N ILE A 65 -12.84 19.78 -18.92
CA ILE A 65 -13.71 18.64 -18.59
C ILE A 65 -13.13 17.70 -17.51
N ASN A 66 -11.80 17.65 -17.33
CA ASN A 66 -11.17 16.84 -16.29
C ASN A 66 -11.48 17.39 -14.88
N SER A 67 -11.96 18.62 -14.75
CA SER A 67 -12.39 19.20 -13.47
C SER A 67 -13.46 18.38 -12.78
N LEU A 68 -14.26 17.61 -13.52
CA LEU A 68 -15.25 16.70 -12.95
C LEU A 68 -14.61 15.65 -12.02
N TYR A 69 -13.37 15.25 -12.31
CA TYR A 69 -12.61 14.27 -11.52
C TYR A 69 -11.78 14.90 -10.40
N TYR A 70 -11.41 16.19 -10.52
CA TYR A 70 -10.51 16.86 -9.57
C TYR A 70 -11.19 17.92 -8.70
N ASN A 71 -12.09 18.74 -9.27
CA ASN A 71 -12.80 19.82 -8.58
C ASN A 71 -14.09 20.23 -9.31
N PRO A 72 -15.27 19.68 -8.93
CA PRO A 72 -16.53 19.96 -9.62
C PRO A 72 -17.04 21.40 -9.45
N SER A 73 -16.55 22.17 -8.47
CA SER A 73 -16.99 23.57 -8.30
C SER A 73 -16.43 24.51 -9.38
N GLY A 74 -15.36 24.11 -10.07
CA GLY A 74 -14.82 24.84 -11.24
C GLY A 74 -15.70 24.71 -12.48
N VAL A 75 -16.60 23.72 -12.53
CA VAL A 75 -17.41 23.40 -13.71
C VAL A 75 -18.40 24.51 -14.08
N GLY A 76 -18.86 25.27 -13.09
CA GLY A 76 -19.75 26.40 -13.31
C GLY A 76 -19.11 27.59 -14.03
N GLN A 77 -17.77 27.61 -14.15
CA GLN A 77 -17.02 28.70 -14.80
C GLN A 77 -16.80 28.46 -16.30
N TYR A 78 -17.34 27.37 -16.86
CA TYR A 78 -17.19 27.05 -18.28
C TYR A 78 -17.98 27.97 -19.21
N GLN A 79 -17.26 28.72 -20.03
CA GLN A 79 -17.79 29.26 -21.28
C GLN A 79 -17.93 28.11 -22.29
N ARG A 80 -19.14 28.00 -22.87
CA ARG A 80 -19.75 26.93 -23.67
C ARG A 80 -18.94 26.39 -24.88
N THR A 81 -17.68 26.78 -25.07
CA THR A 81 -16.91 26.59 -26.32
C THR A 81 -15.64 25.73 -26.15
N ARG A 82 -15.27 25.29 -24.94
CA ARG A 82 -14.04 24.49 -24.70
C ARG A 82 -14.26 23.02 -24.33
N SER A 83 -15.41 22.44 -24.65
CA SER A 83 -15.61 20.99 -24.53
C SER A 83 -14.88 20.29 -25.69
N ASN A 84 -13.65 19.84 -25.43
CA ASN A 84 -12.86 19.08 -26.39
C ASN A 84 -13.47 17.68 -26.56
N PHE A 85 -14.35 17.54 -27.56
CA PHE A 85 -14.86 16.24 -28.01
C PHE A 85 -13.78 15.58 -28.84
N TYR A 86 -13.11 14.59 -28.28
CA TYR A 86 -12.31 13.66 -29.07
C TYR A 86 -13.27 12.62 -29.68
N VAL A 87 -13.31 12.58 -31.01
CA VAL A 87 -13.88 11.49 -31.83
C VAL A 87 -12.92 10.32 -31.82
#